data_AF-A0A6S6VWI6-F1
#
_entry.id   AF-A0A6S6VWI6-F1
#
_cell.length_a   1.000
_cell.length_b   1.000
_cell.length_c   1.000
_cell.angle_alpha   90.00
_cell.angle_beta   90.00
_cell.angle_gamma   90.00
#
_symmetry.space_group_name_H-M   'P 1'
#
loop_
_entity.id
_entity.type
_entity.pdbx_description
1 polymer ?
#
loop_
_entity_poly.entity_id
_entity_poly.type
_entity_poly.pdbx_seq_one_letter_code
_entity_poly.pdbx_strand_id
1 'polypeptide(L)'
;MKLSLAIIAAMTSVVTAESDAHWFGLRFEPCKGSINTGRQQFAIYGGQMVDVGLILQQPACHVSLVSTKPGTRADNILCMTYGNPNDFNTRLLTQQVNLKVGKPFASKPFRGIFCTGG
;
A
#
# COMPACT_ATOMS: atom_id res chain seq x y z
N MET A 1 -22.24 -24.56 19.61
CA MET A 1 -21.79 -23.44 18.75
C MET A 1 -20.46 -22.92 19.31
N LYS A 2 -19.33 -23.14 18.64
CA LYS A 2 -18.07 -22.46 18.97
C LYS A 2 -17.34 -22.12 17.67
N LEU A 3 -16.97 -20.85 17.62
CA LEU A 3 -16.53 -20.08 16.46
C LEU A 3 -15.26 -20.61 15.81
N SER A 4 -15.26 -20.47 14.49
CA SER A 4 -14.14 -20.42 13.55
C SER A 4 -12.99 -19.52 13.99
N LEU A 5 -11.77 -19.88 13.60
CA LEU A 5 -10.83 -18.98 12.93
C LEU A 5 -9.67 -19.82 12.35
N ALA A 6 -9.79 -20.27 11.11
CA ALA A 6 -8.66 -20.80 10.36
C ALA A 6 -7.80 -19.60 9.94
N ILE A 7 -6.67 -19.42 10.63
CA ILE A 7 -5.65 -18.43 10.32
C ILE A 7 -5.01 -18.84 8.99
N ILE A 8 -5.31 -18.11 7.93
CA ILE A 8 -4.56 -18.20 6.67
C ILE A 8 -3.25 -17.45 6.89
N ALA A 9 -2.25 -18.18 7.36
CA ALA A 9 -0.85 -17.76 7.28
C ALA A 9 -0.27 -18.19 5.92
N ALA A 10 0.81 -17.50 5.53
CA ALA A 10 1.64 -17.73 4.34
C ALA A 10 1.24 -16.97 3.07
N MET A 11 1.83 -15.79 2.91
CA MET A 11 2.45 -15.27 1.67
C MET A 11 3.23 -14.00 2.02
N THR A 12 4.27 -14.13 2.84
CA THR A 12 5.25 -13.06 3.07
C THR A 12 6.62 -13.61 2.69
N SER A 13 7.01 -13.40 1.44
CA SER A 13 8.40 -13.58 1.02
C SER A 13 9.27 -12.64 1.86
N VAL A 14 10.06 -13.24 2.73
CA VAL A 14 11.12 -12.60 3.52
C VAL A 14 12.27 -12.28 2.57
N VAL A 15 12.63 -11.01 2.39
CA VAL A 15 14.01 -10.61 2.06
C VAL A 15 14.35 -9.30 2.77
N THR A 16 15.31 -9.43 3.69
CA THR A 16 16.13 -8.44 4.41
C THR A 16 15.43 -7.37 5.24
N ALA A 17 15.46 -7.60 6.56
CA ALA A 17 15.42 -6.57 7.57
C ALA A 17 16.63 -5.63 7.42
N GLU A 18 16.39 -4.40 6.97
CA GLU A 18 17.19 -3.27 7.44
C GLU A 18 16.39 -2.60 8.55
N SER A 19 17.01 -2.51 9.73
CA SER A 19 16.48 -1.97 10.98
C SER A 19 15.99 -0.51 10.88
N ASP A 20 16.25 0.15 9.75
CA ASP A 20 15.84 1.51 9.42
C ASP A 20 14.78 1.62 8.32
N ALA A 21 14.23 0.50 7.84
CA ALA A 21 13.17 0.51 6.84
C ALA A 21 11.96 1.32 7.35
N HIS A 22 11.81 2.55 6.83
CA HIS A 22 10.63 3.36 7.05
C HIS A 22 9.41 2.56 6.60
N TRP A 23 8.41 2.40 7.48
CA TRP A 23 7.14 1.81 7.09
C TRP A 23 6.06 2.88 7.07
N PHE A 24 5.13 2.71 6.13
CA PHE A 24 3.99 3.59 5.94
C PHE A 24 2.73 2.73 6.05
N GLY A 25 1.90 3.02 7.04
CA GLY A 25 0.56 2.47 7.13
C GLY A 25 -0.29 3.16 6.09
N LEU A 26 -0.75 2.42 5.10
CA LEU A 26 -1.58 2.93 4.02
C LEU A 26 -2.95 2.27 4.06
N ARG A 27 -3.98 3.06 3.78
CA ARG A 27 -5.34 2.58 3.55
C ARG A 27 -5.68 2.71 2.08
N PHE A 28 -6.16 1.63 1.49
CA PHE A 28 -6.54 1.49 0.11
C PHE A 28 -8.05 1.28 0.00
N GLU A 29 -8.66 1.96 -0.97
CA GLU A 29 -10.05 1.77 -1.30
C GLU A 29 -10.17 1.25 -2.73
N PRO A 30 -10.94 0.18 -2.94
CA PRO A 30 -11.10 -0.42 -4.26
C PRO A 30 -11.82 0.53 -5.21
N CYS A 31 -11.66 0.31 -6.50
CA CYS A 31 -12.43 1.06 -7.49
C CYS A 31 -13.93 0.76 -7.45
N LYS A 32 -14.31 -0.46 -7.09
CA LYS A 32 -15.70 -0.93 -7.02
C LYS A 32 -15.84 -2.00 -5.93
N GLY A 33 -17.05 -2.12 -5.40
CA GLY A 33 -17.44 -3.21 -4.51
C GLY A 33 -16.95 -3.06 -3.07
N SER A 34 -17.48 -3.92 -2.22
CA SER A 34 -17.07 -4.08 -0.82
C SER A 34 -15.88 -5.02 -0.72
N ILE A 35 -14.93 -4.70 0.15
CA ILE A 35 -13.80 -5.57 0.51
C ILE A 35 -13.89 -5.83 2.01
N ASN A 36 -13.33 -6.95 2.46
CA ASN A 36 -13.07 -7.16 3.88
C ASN A 36 -12.22 -5.99 4.43
N THR A 37 -12.79 -5.21 5.36
CA THR A 37 -12.17 -4.01 5.94
C THR A 37 -10.80 -4.29 6.55
N GLY A 38 -10.55 -5.51 7.04
CA GLY A 38 -9.25 -5.94 7.55
C GLY A 38 -8.13 -6.03 6.51
N ARG A 39 -8.45 -5.97 5.20
CA ARG A 39 -7.48 -5.96 4.10
C ARG A 39 -7.27 -4.59 3.48
N GLN A 40 -8.08 -3.59 3.87
CA GLN A 40 -8.01 -2.23 3.30
C GLN A 40 -6.78 -1.48 3.79
N GLN A 41 -6.25 -1.84 4.96
CA GLN A 41 -5.15 -1.14 5.57
C GLN A 41 -4.01 -2.10 5.87
N PHE A 42 -2.82 -1.78 5.37
CA PHE A 42 -1.60 -2.53 5.64
C PHE A 42 -0.38 -1.63 5.56
N ALA A 43 0.70 -2.07 6.20
CA ALA A 43 1.98 -1.38 6.12
C ALA A 43 2.72 -1.77 4.84
N ILE A 44 3.39 -0.80 4.24
CA ILE A 44 4.40 -1.03 3.21
C ILE A 44 5.73 -0.45 3.68
N TYR A 45 6.85 -1.02 3.24
CA TYR A 45 8.16 -0.47 3.52
C TYR A 45 8.60 0.45 2.37
N GLY A 46 9.29 1.53 2.72
CA GLY A 46 9.86 2.45 1.76
C GLY A 46 10.85 1.76 0.82
N GLY A 47 10.83 2.16 -0.46
CA GLY A 47 11.70 1.58 -1.48
C GLY A 47 11.24 0.21 -2.00
N GLN A 48 10.05 -0.27 -1.60
CA GLN A 48 9.51 -1.55 -2.07
C GLN A 48 8.28 -1.35 -2.94
N MET A 49 8.19 -2.16 -4.01
CA MET A 49 7.00 -2.28 -4.83
C MET A 49 6.04 -3.28 -4.19
N VAL A 50 4.77 -2.92 -4.05
CA VAL A 50 3.75 -3.76 -3.45
C VAL A 50 2.60 -3.99 -4.42
N ASP A 51 2.26 -5.26 -4.67
CA ASP A 51 1.04 -5.66 -5.39
C ASP A 51 -0.17 -5.57 -4.45
N VAL A 52 -0.81 -4.41 -4.42
CA VAL A 52 -2.04 -4.18 -3.66
C VAL A 52 -3.19 -5.04 -4.20
N GLY A 53 -3.15 -5.42 -5.48
CA GLY A 53 -4.16 -6.27 -6.10
C GLY A 53 -4.19 -7.69 -5.54
N LEU A 54 -3.04 -8.23 -5.09
CA LEU A 54 -2.99 -9.53 -4.40
C LEU A 54 -3.61 -9.46 -3.00
N ILE A 55 -3.40 -8.37 -2.28
CA ILE A 55 -3.91 -8.19 -0.91
C ILE A 55 -5.42 -7.91 -0.93
N LEU A 56 -5.85 -6.96 -1.77
CA LEU A 56 -7.23 -6.55 -1.90
C LEU A 56 -8.06 -7.55 -2.74
N GLN A 57 -7.40 -8.43 -3.49
CA GLN A 57 -7.98 -9.31 -4.53
C GLN A 57 -8.68 -8.54 -5.67
N GLN A 58 -8.40 -7.24 -5.79
CA GLN A 58 -8.92 -6.35 -6.84
C GLN A 58 -8.10 -5.05 -6.92
N PRO A 59 -8.20 -4.27 -8.01
CA PRO A 59 -7.52 -2.98 -8.13
C PRO A 59 -8.03 -1.94 -7.12
N ALA A 60 -7.10 -1.09 -6.65
CA ALA A 60 -7.41 0.09 -5.85
C ALA A 60 -7.59 1.32 -6.75
N CYS A 61 -8.38 2.29 -6.28
CA CYS A 61 -8.53 3.61 -6.91
C CYS A 61 -8.16 4.74 -5.95
N HIS A 62 -8.21 4.50 -4.64
CA HIS A 62 -7.77 5.47 -3.65
C HIS A 62 -6.72 4.87 -2.73
N VAL A 63 -5.79 5.72 -2.30
CA VAL A 63 -4.83 5.42 -1.24
C VAL A 63 -4.70 6.63 -0.32
N SER A 64 -4.63 6.40 0.98
CA SER A 64 -4.34 7.43 1.98
C SER A 64 -3.26 6.95 2.93
N LEU A 65 -2.42 7.88 3.39
CA LEU A 65 -1.54 7.62 4.52
C LEU A 65 -2.37 7.66 5.81
N VAL A 66 -2.17 6.66 6.67
CA VAL A 66 -2.84 6.59 7.98
C VAL A 66 -1.86 6.61 9.14
N SER A 67 -0.64 6.11 8.94
CA SER A 67 0.42 6.14 9.95
C SER A 67 1.80 5.99 9.30
N THR A 68 2.85 6.34 10.05
CA THR A 68 4.25 6.13 9.66
C THR A 68 5.02 5.54 10.84
N LYS A 69 6.19 4.95 10.57
CA LYS A 69 7.17 4.63 11.62
C LYS A 69 7.45 5.90 12.46
N PRO A 70 7.46 5.82 13.80
CA PRO A 70 7.88 6.94 14.64
C PRO A 70 9.22 7.53 14.19
N GLY A 71 9.32 8.86 14.16
CA GLY A 71 10.50 9.58 13.67
C GLY A 71 10.56 9.79 12.15
N THR A 72 9.64 9.20 11.38
CA THR A 72 9.53 9.45 9.93
C THR A 72 8.71 10.70 9.66
N ARG A 73 9.20 11.58 8.79
CA ARG A 73 8.48 12.78 8.37
C ARG A 73 7.33 12.45 7.43
N ALA A 74 6.10 12.51 7.95
CA ALA A 74 4.88 12.23 7.18
C ALA A 74 4.65 13.22 6.02
N ASP A 75 5.29 14.40 6.05
CA ASP A 75 5.27 15.39 4.98
C ASP A 75 6.22 15.06 3.81
N ASN A 76 6.99 13.97 3.88
CA ASN A 76 7.94 13.54 2.86
C ASN A 76 7.65 12.15 2.28
N ILE A 77 6.41 11.65 2.40
CA ILE A 77 6.02 10.35 1.86
C ILE A 77 5.56 10.50 0.41
N LEU A 78 6.43 10.13 -0.52
CA LEU A 78 6.20 10.21 -1.95
C LEU A 78 5.84 8.82 -2.50
N CYS A 79 4.72 8.74 -3.21
CA CYS A 79 4.19 7.48 -3.75
C CYS A 79 3.92 7.56 -5.25
N MET A 80 4.00 6.43 -5.92
CA MET A 80 3.66 6.22 -7.33
C MET A 80 2.76 4.99 -7.44
N THR A 81 1.74 5.06 -8.29
CA THR A 81 0.83 3.93 -8.57
C THR A 81 1.10 3.35 -9.96
N TYR A 82 0.93 2.03 -10.10
CA TYR A 82 1.24 1.28 -11.31
C TYR A 82 0.08 0.37 -11.72
N GLY A 83 -0.14 0.24 -13.03
CA GLY A 83 -1.12 -0.71 -13.57
C GLY A 83 -0.70 -2.17 -13.37
N ASN A 84 0.60 -2.44 -13.48
CA ASN A 84 1.23 -3.73 -13.24
C ASN A 84 2.37 -3.59 -12.21
N PRO A 85 2.29 -4.25 -11.05
CA PRO A 85 3.34 -4.17 -10.01
C PRO A 85 4.67 -4.78 -10.43
N ASN A 86 4.71 -5.61 -11.48
CA ASN A 86 5.96 -6.21 -11.98
C ASN A 86 6.62 -5.40 -13.11
N ASP A 87 6.05 -4.25 -13.50
CA ASP A 87 6.56 -3.41 -14.58
C ASP A 87 6.48 -1.92 -14.24
N PHE A 88 7.63 -1.32 -13.93
CA PHE A 88 7.76 0.10 -13.60
C PHE A 88 7.38 1.05 -14.76
N ASN A 89 7.28 0.56 -16.00
CA ASN A 89 6.84 1.37 -17.14
C ASN A 89 5.31 1.61 -17.12
N THR A 90 4.57 0.84 -16.32
CA THR A 90 3.10 0.99 -16.18
C THR A 90 2.68 2.04 -15.17
N ARG A 91 3.56 3.01 -14.87
CA ARG A 91 3.24 4.14 -13.99
C ARG A 91 1.99 4.87 -14.47
N LEU A 92 1.08 5.14 -13.54
CA LEU A 92 -0.20 5.79 -13.82
C LEU A 92 -0.17 7.31 -13.58
N LEU A 93 0.89 7.78 -12.92
CA LEU A 93 1.12 9.21 -12.65
C LEU A 93 2.39 9.65 -13.36
N THR A 94 2.42 10.91 -13.77
CA THR A 94 3.59 11.54 -14.39
C THR A 94 4.66 11.90 -13.37
N GLN A 95 4.26 12.12 -12.11
CA GLN A 95 5.13 12.46 -10.98
C GLN A 95 4.68 11.73 -9.72
N GLN A 96 5.59 11.57 -8.76
CA GLN A 96 5.24 11.04 -7.45
C GLN A 96 4.30 11.99 -6.71
N VAL A 97 3.38 11.43 -5.94
CA VAL A 97 2.43 12.18 -5.12
C VAL A 97 2.82 12.12 -3.66
N ASN A 98 2.76 13.27 -3.00
CA ASN A 98 2.97 13.36 -1.57
C ASN A 98 1.69 12.92 -0.84
N LEU A 99 1.72 11.76 -0.18
CA LEU A 99 0.60 11.29 0.62
C LEU A 99 0.63 11.95 1.99
N LYS A 100 -0.50 12.56 2.37
CA LYS A 100 -0.69 13.19 3.67
C LYS A 100 -1.64 12.36 4.53
N VAL A 101 -1.40 12.36 5.84
CA VAL A 101 -2.24 11.63 6.79
C VAL A 101 -3.69 12.09 6.65
N GLY A 102 -4.60 11.13 6.46
CA GLY A 102 -6.04 11.38 6.35
C GLY A 102 -6.48 12.06 5.05
N LYS A 103 -5.59 12.26 4.07
CA LYS A 103 -5.95 12.84 2.76
C LYS A 103 -5.81 11.77 1.67
N PRO A 104 -6.91 11.16 1.22
CA PRO A 104 -6.86 10.19 0.14
C PRO A 104 -6.45 10.83 -1.16
N PHE A 105 -5.62 10.12 -1.90
CA PHE A 105 -5.22 10.38 -3.26
C PHE A 105 -5.96 9.41 -4.19
N ALA A 106 -6.53 9.93 -5.28
CA ALA A 106 -7.22 9.16 -6.30
C ALA A 106 -6.31 8.91 -7.50
N SER A 107 -6.27 7.67 -8.01
CA SER A 107 -5.56 7.29 -9.23
C SER A 107 -6.49 6.53 -10.17
N LYS A 108 -6.05 6.32 -11.42
CA LYS A 108 -6.61 5.26 -12.26
C LYS A 108 -6.49 3.91 -11.53
N PRO A 109 -7.33 2.91 -11.85
CA PRO A 109 -7.25 1.59 -11.22
C PRO A 109 -5.81 1.06 -11.22
N PHE A 110 -5.26 0.85 -10.03
CA PHE A 110 -3.88 0.44 -9.84
C PHE A 110 -3.79 -0.88 -9.08
N ARG A 111 -2.72 -1.62 -9.38
CA ARG A 111 -2.36 -2.86 -8.70
C ARG A 111 -1.01 -2.77 -8.01
N GLY A 112 -0.11 -1.91 -8.48
CA GLY A 112 1.16 -1.64 -7.84
C GLY A 112 1.18 -0.30 -7.13
N ILE A 113 1.85 -0.26 -5.98
CA ILE A 113 2.26 0.99 -5.35
C ILE A 113 3.73 0.90 -4.92
N PHE A 114 4.46 1.98 -5.12
CA PHE A 114 5.82 2.16 -4.63
C PHE A 114 5.87 3.48 -3.88
N CYS A 115 6.35 3.46 -2.64
CA CYS A 115 6.50 4.66 -1.83
C CYS A 115 7.91 4.79 -1.28
N THR A 116 8.35 6.03 -1.13
CA THR A 116 9.62 6.42 -0.55
C THR A 116 9.40 7.59 0.39
N GLY A 117 10.26 7.76 1.37
CA GLY A 117 10.15 8.85 2.34
C GLY A 117 10.89 8.52 3.62
N GLY A 118 11.28 9.58 4.32
CA GLY A 118 12.16 9.59 5.49
C GLY A 118 12.34 11.02 5.94
#